data_AF-A0A953PE15-F1
#
_entry.id   AF-A0A953PE15-F1
#
_cell.length_a   1.000
_cell.length_b   1.000
_cell.length_c   1.000
_cell.angle_alpha   90.00
_cell.angle_beta   90.00
_cell.angle_gamma   90.00
#
_symmetry.space_group_name_H-M   'P 1'
#
loop_
_entity.id
_entity.type
_entity.pdbx_description
1 polymer ?
#
loop_
_entity_poly.entity_id
_entity_poly.type
_entity_poly.pdbx_seq_one_letter_code
_entity_poly.pdbx_strand_id
1 'polypeptide(L)' 'MLSDGPKRLKKTWEELVTAASTETDPEKLAMTMEEIFAALEERERTRSLSQNPSGF' A
#
# COMPACT_ATOMS: atom_id res chain seq x y z
N MET A 1 22.74 -0.62 -15.27
CA MET A 1 22.01 -0.05 -14.12
C MET A 1 20.63 -0.68 -14.12
N LEU A 2 20.40 -1.60 -13.17
CA LEU A 2 19.17 -2.37 -13.07
C LEU A 2 18.04 -1.43 -12.66
N SER A 3 16.95 -1.49 -13.40
CA SER A 3 15.72 -0.75 -13.17
C SER A 3 15.24 -0.98 -11.73
N ASP A 4 15.17 0.08 -10.92
CA ASP A 4 14.31 0.11 -9.74
C ASP A 4 12.86 0.09 -10.26
N GLY A 5 12.39 -1.12 -10.59
CA GLY A 5 10.99 -1.38 -10.85
C GLY A 5 10.18 -0.99 -9.61
N PRO A 6 8.90 -0.62 -9.78
CA PRO A 6 8.06 -0.20 -8.66
C PRO A 6 8.12 -1.31 -7.60
N LYS A 7 8.53 -0.97 -6.38
CA LYS A 7 8.51 -1.85 -5.21
C LYS A 7 7.07 -2.32 -5.02
N ARG A 8 6.69 -3.37 -5.75
CA ARG A 8 5.45 -4.10 -5.53
C ARG A 8 5.49 -4.47 -4.06
N LEU A 9 4.52 -3.98 -3.30
CA LEU A 9 4.26 -4.42 -1.94
C LEU A 9 4.41 -5.94 -1.93
N LYS A 10 5.51 -6.43 -1.32
CA LYS A 10 5.83 -7.86 -1.30
C LYS A 10 4.78 -8.65 -0.49
N LYS A 11 3.98 -7.94 0.30
CA LYS A 11 2.96 -8.47 1.20
C LYS A 11 1.58 -8.22 0.62
N THR A 12 0.74 -9.23 0.75
CA THR A 12 -0.71 -9.17 0.53
C THR A 12 -1.38 -8.26 1.57
N TRP A 13 -2.62 -7.86 1.31
CA TRP A 13 -3.39 -7.02 2.22
C TRP A 13 -3.59 -7.69 3.58
N GLU A 14 -3.89 -8.98 3.57
CA GLU A 14 -4.08 -9.81 4.75
C GLU A 14 -2.80 -9.90 5.59
N GLU A 15 -1.64 -10.01 4.95
CA GLU A 15 -0.33 -10.02 5.63
C GLU A 15 0.00 -8.68 6.28
N LEU A 16 -0.34 -7.55 5.64
CA LEU A 16 -0.13 -6.21 6.21
C LEU A 16 -1.00 -5.97 7.44
N VAL A 17 -2.30 -6.30 7.34
CA VAL A 17 -3.25 -6.14 8.45
C VAL A 17 -2.89 -7.07 9.61
N THR A 18 -2.50 -8.31 9.31
CA THR A 18 -2.05 -9.26 10.33
C THR A 18 -0.80 -8.77 11.04
N ALA A 19 0.22 -8.33 10.28
CA ALA A 19 1.45 -7.80 10.83
C ALA A 19 1.19 -6.61 11.76
N ALA A 20 0.36 -5.66 11.34
CA ALA A 20 -0.03 -4.52 12.17
C ALA A 20 -0.76 -4.94 13.45
N SER A 21 -1.64 -5.92 13.38
CA SER A 21 -2.47 -6.35 14.52
C SER A 21 -1.69 -7.01 15.66
N THR A 22 -0.54 -7.61 15.34
CA THR A 22 0.31 -8.32 16.30
C THR A 22 1.61 -7.60 16.62
N GLU A 23 1.90 -6.48 15.95
CA GLU A 23 3.15 -5.74 16.15
C GLU A 23 3.11 -4.96 17.47
N THR A 24 4.13 -5.19 18.29
CA THR A 24 4.28 -4.57 19.62
C THR A 24 5.33 -3.46 19.62
N ASP A 25 6.18 -3.43 18.58
CA ASP A 25 7.17 -2.39 18.37
C ASP A 25 6.52 -1.17 17.69
N PRO A 26 6.51 0.02 18.33
CA PRO A 26 5.83 1.18 17.81
C PRO A 26 6.44 1.72 16.52
N GLU A 27 7.76 1.58 16.30
CA GLU A 27 8.42 2.03 15.08
C GLU A 27 8.07 1.12 13.90
N LYS A 28 8.04 -0.21 14.14
CA LYS A 28 7.59 -1.17 13.12
C LYS A 28 6.11 -1.06 12.81
N LEU A 29 5.29 -0.76 13.82
CA LEU A 29 3.87 -0.50 13.61
C LEU A 29 3.67 0.75 12.75
N ALA A 30 4.39 1.84 13.02
CA ALA A 30 4.35 3.05 12.22
C ALA A 30 4.71 2.78 10.75
N MET A 31 5.79 2.03 10.50
CA MET A 31 6.20 1.65 9.14
C MET A 31 5.13 0.78 8.45
N THR A 32 4.52 -0.16 9.17
CA THR A 32 3.46 -1.02 8.61
C THR A 32 2.19 -0.21 8.30
N MET A 33 1.87 0.81 9.11
CA MET A 33 0.77 1.73 8.84
C MET A 33 1.02 2.58 7.59
N GLU A 34 2.24 3.09 7.39
CA GLU A 34 2.62 3.83 6.18
C GLU A 34 2.43 2.97 4.92
N GLU A 35 2.84 1.70 4.94
CA GLU A 35 2.63 0.76 3.84
C GLU A 35 1.13 0.53 3.55
N ILE A 36 0.31 0.44 4.60
CA ILE A 36 -1.15 0.28 4.47
C ILE A 36 -1.78 1.53 3.85
N PHE A 37 -1.40 2.74 4.29
CA PHE A 37 -1.93 3.98 3.73
C PHE A 37 -1.55 4.14 2.26
N ALA A 38 -0.30 3.88 1.89
CA ALA A 38 0.14 3.91 0.50
C ALA A 38 -0.66 2.92 -0.38
N ALA A 39 -0.94 1.72 0.14
CA ALA A 39 -1.75 0.73 -0.57
C ALA A 39 -3.21 1.17 -0.75
N LEU A 40 -3.78 1.87 0.22
CA LEU A 40 -5.14 2.42 0.15
C LEU A 40 -5.23 3.60 -0.83
N GLU A 41 -4.28 4.53 -0.78
CA GLU A 41 -4.21 5.65 -1.73
C GLU A 41 -4.08 5.17 -3.18
N GLU A 42 -3.25 4.15 -3.43
CA GLU A 42 -3.10 3.59 -4.79
C GLU A 42 -4.39 2.91 -5.28
N ARG A 43 -5.11 2.22 -4.39
CA ARG A 43 -6.43 1.65 -4.69
C ARG A 43 -7.46 2.75 -4.96
N GLU A 44 -7.46 3.82 -4.19
CA GLU A 44 -8.35 4.96 -4.38
C GLU A 44 -8.06 5.69 -5.70
N ARG A 45 -6.78 5.90 -6.03
CA ARG A 45 -6.34 6.44 -7.32
C ARG A 45 -6.82 5.58 -8.48
N THR A 46 -6.63 4.26 -8.39
CA THR A 46 -7.07 3.31 -9.41
C THR A 46 -8.59 3.30 -9.56
N ARG A 47 -9.32 3.32 -8.43
CA ARG A 47 -10.78 3.41 -8.42
C ARG A 47 -11.26 4.72 -9.05
N SER A 48 -10.66 5.84 -8.70
CA SER A 48 -11.01 7.16 -9.21
C SER A 48 -10.79 7.27 -10.73
N LEU A 49 -9.68 6.71 -11.22
CA LEU A 49 -9.41 6.54 -12.66
C LEU A 49 -10.45 5.64 -13.34
N SER A 50 -10.84 4.54 -12.70
CA SER A 50 -11.88 3.64 -13.23
C SER A 50 -13.28 4.28 -13.27
N GLN A 51 -13.58 5.23 -12.38
CA GLN A 51 -14.87 5.91 -12.32
C GLN A 51 -14.94 7.20 -13.17
N ASN A 52 -13.80 7.70 -13.65
CA ASN A 52 -13.69 8.78 -14.64
C ASN A 52 -12.97 8.27 -15.90
N PRO A 53 -13.66 7.55 -16.81
CA PRO A 53 -13.07 7.18 -18.10
C PRO A 53 -12.84 8.39 -19.03
N SER A 54 -13.43 9.55 -18.70
CA SER A 54 -13.32 10.80 -19.45
C SER A 54 -12.23 11.70 -18.85
N GLY A 55 -10.99 11.21 -18.82
CA GLY A 55 -9.82 12.07 -18.62
C GLY A 55 -9.42 12.71 -19.96
N PHE A 56 -10.14 13.77 -20.36
CA PHE A 56 -9.74 14.69 -21.44
C PHE A 56 -9.84 16.12 -20.94
#